data_AF-A0A9E3LLW1-F1
#
_entry.id   AF-A0A9E3LLW1-F1
#
_cell.length_a   1.000
_cell.length_b   1.000
_cell.length_c   1.000
_cell.angle_alpha   90.00
_cell.angle_beta   90.00
_cell.angle_gamma   90.00
#
_symmetry.space_group_name_H-M   'P 1'
#
loop_
_entity.id
_entity.type
_entity.pdbx_description
1 polymer ?
#
loop_
_entity_poly.entity_id
_entity_poly.type
_entity_poly.pdbx_seq_one_letter_code
_entity_poly.pdbx_strand_id
1 'polypeptide(L)'
;MGPTVVSTLDRPADDRYPRRDLPVAETWLSQDAYDRLQAELDELKTEGRPRISKEIEIARGHGDLKENAEYHSAKDEQGHMEAR
;
A
#
# COMPACT_ATOMS: atom_id res chain seq x y z
N MET A 1 0.75 -25.75 15.26
CA MET A 1 1.19 -24.40 14.85
C MET A 1 0.24 -23.41 15.48
N GLY A 2 0.73 -22.48 16.30
CA GLY A 2 -0.10 -21.49 17.01
C GLY A 2 -0.47 -20.31 16.09
N PRO A 3 -1.36 -19.41 16.55
CA PRO A 3 -1.72 -18.21 15.80
C PRO A 3 -0.56 -17.21 15.74
N THR A 4 -0.49 -16.46 14.65
CA THR A 4 0.51 -15.42 14.41
C THR A 4 -0.03 -14.08 14.89
N VAL A 5 0.74 -13.40 15.73
CA VAL A 5 0.43 -12.05 16.21
C VAL A 5 1.13 -11.04 15.32
N VAL A 6 0.38 -10.17 14.65
CA VAL A 6 0.93 -9.06 13.88
C VAL A 6 0.78 -7.78 14.70
N SER A 7 1.91 -7.18 15.08
CA SER A 7 1.95 -5.93 15.84
C SER A 7 2.57 -4.82 14.98
N THR A 8 1.89 -3.67 14.89
CA THR A 8 2.31 -2.51 14.08
C THR A 8 3.31 -1.58 14.79
N LEU A 9 3.99 -2.08 15.82
CA LEU A 9 4.86 -1.31 16.70
C LEU A 9 6.33 -1.39 16.28
N ASP A 10 6.72 -0.55 15.32
CA ASP A 10 8.10 -0.03 15.27
C ASP A 10 8.17 1.32 14.53
N ARG A 11 7.71 2.39 15.17
CA ARG A 11 7.98 3.76 14.70
C ARG A 11 8.66 4.53 15.84
N PRO A 12 9.87 5.09 15.62
CA PRO A 12 10.53 5.87 16.65
C PRO A 12 9.67 7.07 17.03
N ALA A 13 9.67 7.43 18.32
CA ALA A 13 8.93 8.58 18.81
C ALA A 13 9.55 9.86 18.23
N ASP A 14 8.95 10.40 17.16
CA ASP A 14 9.19 11.77 16.72
C ASP A 14 8.28 12.69 17.54
N ASP A 15 8.89 13.67 18.22
CA ASP A 15 8.25 14.63 19.13
C ASP A 15 7.11 15.42 18.47
N ARG A 16 7.04 15.40 17.13
CA ARG A 16 5.99 16.04 16.32
C ARG A 16 4.65 15.29 16.32
N TYR A 17 4.63 14.04 16.77
CA TYR A 17 3.41 13.25 16.99
C TYR A 17 3.49 12.62 18.38
N PRO A 18 2.99 13.31 19.44
CA PRO A 18 2.87 12.67 20.75
C PRO A 18 2.07 11.40 20.57
N ARG A 19 2.55 10.29 21.15
CA ARG A 19 1.88 8.99 21.08
C ARG A 19 0.43 9.20 21.54
N ARG A 20 -0.50 9.32 20.59
CA ARG A 20 -1.88 8.99 20.86
C ARG A 20 -1.82 7.49 21.06
N ASP A 21 -1.90 7.05 22.30
CA ASP A 21 -2.07 5.66 22.68
C ASP A 21 -3.45 5.19 22.18
N LEU A 22 -3.64 5.20 20.85
CA LEU A 22 -4.75 4.55 20.22
C LEU A 22 -4.59 3.07 20.53
N PRO A 23 -5.61 2.40 21.08
CA PRO A 23 -5.51 0.98 21.32
C PRO A 23 -5.21 0.29 19.99
N VAL A 24 -4.03 -0.30 19.87
CA VAL A 24 -3.72 -1.20 18.77
C VAL A 24 -4.58 -2.44 19.00
N ALA A 25 -5.57 -2.64 18.14
CA ALA A 25 -6.36 -3.85 18.16
C ALA A 25 -5.45 -5.01 17.73
N GLU A 26 -4.91 -5.72 18.73
CA GLU A 26 -4.10 -6.91 18.50
C GLU A 26 -4.95 -7.93 17.74
N THR A 27 -4.58 -8.17 16.48
CA THR A 27 -5.33 -9.02 15.56
C THR A 27 -4.63 -10.36 15.45
N TRP A 28 -5.33 -11.42 15.84
CA TRP A 28 -4.85 -12.79 15.76
C TRP A 28 -5.19 -13.36 14.41
N LEU A 29 -4.17 -13.82 13.67
CA LEU A 29 -4.34 -14.45 12.37
C LEU A 29 -3.92 -15.92 12.45
N SER A 30 -4.55 -16.76 11.63
CA SER A 30 -3.93 -18.05 11.32
C SER A 30 -2.66 -17.82 10.52
N GLN A 31 -1.70 -18.75 10.59
CA GLN A 31 -0.46 -18.65 9.81
C GLN A 31 -0.77 -18.53 8.30
N ASP A 32 -1.71 -19.32 7.79
CA ASP A 32 -2.13 -19.28 6.39
C ASP A 32 -2.77 -17.94 5.98
N ALA A 33 -3.56 -17.31 6.86
CA ALA A 33 -4.09 -15.98 6.59
C ALA A 33 -3.00 -14.91 6.58
N TYR A 34 -2.04 -15.01 7.52
CA TYR A 34 -0.88 -14.13 7.57
C TYR A 34 -0.03 -14.24 6.30
N ASP A 35 0.30 -15.47 5.88
CA ASP A 35 1.16 -15.70 4.70
C ASP A 35 0.51 -15.15 3.42
N ARG A 36 -0.82 -15.28 3.28
CA ARG A 36 -1.57 -14.71 2.15
C ARG A 36 -1.53 -13.19 2.14
N LEU A 37 -1.79 -12.56 3.29
CA LEU A 37 -1.76 -11.10 3.42
C LEU A 37 -0.35 -10.55 3.19
N GLN A 38 0.67 -11.27 3.67
CA GLN A 38 2.07 -10.88 3.46
C GLN A 38 2.45 -10.99 1.98
N ALA A 39 2.06 -12.07 1.30
CA ALA A 39 2.31 -12.24 -0.13
C ALA A 39 1.63 -11.16 -0.97
N GLU A 40 0.35 -10.86 -0.67
CA GLU A 40 -0.37 -9.76 -1.34
C GLU A 40 0.31 -8.41 -1.09
N LEU A 41 0.71 -8.14 0.15
CA LEU A 41 1.44 -6.91 0.49
C LEU A 41 2.76 -6.78 -0.26
N ASP A 42 3.48 -7.89 -0.41
CA ASP A 42 4.75 -7.92 -1.14
C ASP A 42 4.53 -7.67 -2.63
N GLU A 43 3.52 -8.28 -3.25
CA GLU A 43 3.14 -8.03 -4.65
C GLU A 43 2.79 -6.56 -4.88
N LEU A 44 1.92 -5.98 -4.03
CA LEU A 44 1.52 -4.57 -4.12
C LEU A 44 2.71 -3.62 -4.02
N LYS A 45 3.67 -3.91 -3.13
CA LYS A 45 4.84 -3.05 -2.91
C LYS A 45 5.90 -3.19 -3.98
N THR A 46 6.17 -4.40 -4.44
CA THR A 46 7.34 -4.71 -5.27
C THR A 46 7.05 -4.67 -6.76
N GLU A 47 5.87 -5.11 -7.18
CA GLU A 47 5.48 -5.18 -8.59
C GLU A 47 4.40 -4.14 -8.92
N GLY A 48 3.35 -4.07 -8.10
CA GLY A 48 2.20 -3.21 -8.33
C GLY A 48 2.56 -1.72 -8.41
N ARG A 49 3.11 -1.18 -7.33
CA ARG A 49 3.48 0.25 -7.24
C ARG A 49 4.45 0.69 -8.36
N PRO A 50 5.56 -0.03 -8.63
CA PRO A 50 6.45 0.36 -9.72
C PRO A 50 5.80 0.29 -11.10
N ARG A 51 4.95 -0.71 -11.36
CA ARG A 51 4.22 -0.83 -12.63
C ARG A 51 3.34 0.38 -12.91
N ILE A 52 2.46 0.73 -11.96
CA ILE A 52 1.55 1.88 -12.12
C ILE A 52 2.34 3.19 -12.22
N SER A 53 3.41 3.35 -11.43
CA SER A 53 4.28 4.52 -11.49
C SER A 53 4.86 4.72 -12.90
N LYS A 54 5.32 3.62 -13.54
CA LYS A 54 5.83 3.63 -14.91
C LYS A 54 4.75 3.96 -15.94
N GLU A 55 3.54 3.42 -15.78
CA GLU A 55 2.41 3.73 -16.68
C GLU A 55 2.05 5.22 -16.61
N ILE A 56 2.01 5.80 -15.41
CA ILE A 56 1.80 7.24 -15.21
C ILE A 56 2.93 8.05 -15.86
N GLU A 57 4.18 7.64 -15.69
CA GLU A 57 5.34 8.31 -16.30
C GLU A 57 5.26 8.31 -17.83
N ILE A 58 4.93 7.16 -18.42
CA ILE A 58 4.73 7.03 -19.87
C ILE A 58 3.61 7.96 -20.32
N ALA A 59 2.43 7.86 -19.69
CA ALA A 59 1.27 8.68 -20.05
C ALA A 59 1.58 10.19 -19.96
N ARG A 60 2.36 10.62 -18.96
CA ARG A 60 2.81 12.03 -18.85
C ARG A 60 3.64 12.50 -20.04
N GLY A 61 4.32 11.60 -20.74
CA GLY A 61 5.08 11.90 -21.96
C GLY A 61 4.22 12.10 -23.22
N HIS A 62 2.93 11.75 -23.20
CA HIS A 62 2.08 11.69 -24.39
C HIS A 62 1.27 12.98 -24.70
N GLY A 63 1.55 14.11 -24.05
CA GLY A 63 0.94 15.40 -24.39
C GLY A 63 0.23 16.05 -23.20
N ASP A 64 -0.89 16.73 -23.47
CA ASP A 64 -1.61 17.45 -22.42
C ASP A 64 -2.32 16.48 -21.45
N LEU A 65 -1.99 16.59 -20.16
CA LEU A 65 -2.50 15.72 -19.10
C LEU A 65 -3.99 15.84 -18.90
N LYS A 66 -4.58 17.00 -19.24
CA LYS A 66 -5.99 17.23 -19.03
C LYS A 66 -6.86 16.33 -19.92
N GLU A 67 -6.42 16.09 -21.15
CA GLU A 67 -7.16 15.31 -22.16
C GLU A 67 -6.62 13.87 -22.29
N ASN A 68 -5.51 13.54 -21.61
CA ASN A 68 -4.88 12.23 -21.69
C ASN A 68 -5.66 11.18 -20.87
N ALA A 69 -6.39 10.32 -21.57
CA ALA A 69 -7.19 9.27 -20.96
C ALA A 69 -6.34 8.20 -20.24
N GLU A 70 -5.16 7.85 -20.78
CA GLU A 70 -4.25 6.89 -20.16
C GLU A 70 -3.73 7.39 -18.81
N TYR A 71 -3.46 8.69 -18.70
CA TYR A 71 -3.00 9.31 -17.45
C TYR A 71 -4.07 9.23 -16.36
N HIS A 72 -5.32 9.59 -16.68
CA HIS A 72 -6.43 9.51 -15.72
C HIS A 72 -6.68 8.07 -15.29
N SER A 73 -6.71 7.12 -16.24
CA SER A 73 -6.87 5.70 -15.94
C SER A 73 -5.77 5.18 -15.01
N ALA A 74 -4.51 5.52 -15.27
CA ALA A 74 -3.38 5.09 -14.43
C ALA A 74 -3.43 5.71 -13.02
N LYS A 75 -3.95 6.94 -12.90
CA LYS A 75 -4.18 7.61 -11.62
C LYS A 75 -5.31 6.98 -10.81
N ASP A 76 -6.38 6.56 -11.48
CA ASP A 76 -7.48 5.84 -10.82
C ASP A 76 -7.03 4.45 -10.38
N GLU A 77 -6.28 3.73 -11.22
CA GLU A 77 -5.68 2.43 -10.87
C GLU A 77 -4.73 2.56 -9.67
N GLN A 78 -3.92 3.63 -9.62
CA GLN A 78 -3.10 3.94 -8.44
C GLN A 78 -3.96 4.08 -7.18
N GLY A 79 -5.06 4.84 -7.25
CA GLY A 79 -5.95 5.06 -6.11
C GLY A 79 -6.59 3.76 -5.63
N HIS A 80 -7.04 2.91 -6.55
CA HIS A 80 -7.58 1.60 -6.22
C HIS A 80 -6.54 0.67 -5.60
N MET A 81 -5.31 0.68 -6.09
CA MET A 81 -4.24 -0.15 -5.52
C MET A 81 -3.87 0.27 -4.11
N GLU A 82 -3.74 1.57 -3.84
CA GLU A 82 -3.40 2.08 -2.50
C GLU A 82 -4.53 1.93 -1.46
N ALA A 83 -5.75 1.68 -1.92
CA ALA A 83 -6.90 1.41 -1.05
C ALA A 83 -7.04 -0.06 -0.63
N ARG A 84 -6.23 -0.96 -1.21
CA ARG A 84 -6.14 -2.37 -0.83
C ARG A 84 -5.20 -2.54 0.36
#